data_AF-A0A838RNJ2-F1
#
_entry.id   AF-A0A838RNJ2-F1
#
_cell.length_a   1.000
_cell.length_b   1.000
_cell.length_c   1.000
_cell.angle_alpha   90.00
_cell.angle_beta   90.00
_cell.angle_gamma   90.00
#
_symmetry.space_group_name_H-M   'P 1'
#
loop_
_entity.id
_entity.type
_entity.pdbx_description
1 polymer ?
#
loop_
_entity_poly.entity_id
_entity_poly.type
_entity_poly.pdbx_seq_one_letter_code
_entity_poly.pdbx_strand_id
1 'polypeptide(L)'
;MAISPDLYRRIREALLRCGPFDDPSTLRSLFVDDRIAAWRHVIPTSGDARTRVLVVIKELLSQENHRGENVLVLFLNVLGDFAIEGTPCQRELPMLAEELSRELAQRKTTLTSHSGREQVAKPALSTTATGKDNAFRPIWLMIALLVGVIGFWGSNYLLDFNASPTTNPEIAQNETPIPSPTPEPAIPTPTLTPEPLTPTSFPTIEPTPTLGIGSTLVSEKDGMTLVYVPSGNFLMGSREDEPGAEDEKPQHSEHLGAFWIDQTEVTNGMYEQCVQADDCQPPSDISSISRESYYGDTRFVNYPVVRVSWEDAKNCCAWAGRRLPTAVEWEKAARGQDGRIYPWGDDPATVERANYCEQEDCSEPPKGKDTEPVGRYPAGASPYGALDMAGNVWEWVDGIHEDGYTQVPPCSEPKPPEFPPPPPHEFRGGSWRDPATCLRVATRNKDGVPNRNVGFRCALTP
;
A
#
# COMPACT_ATOMS: atom_id res chain seq x y z
N MET A 1 -14.29 11.37 -2.88
CA MET A 1 -14.19 11.55 -4.36
C MET A 1 -15.18 12.62 -4.82
N ALA A 2 -14.79 13.51 -5.74
CA ALA A 2 -15.62 14.63 -6.20
C ALA A 2 -16.84 14.21 -7.05
N ILE A 3 -16.88 12.95 -7.50
CA ILE A 3 -17.94 12.34 -8.31
C ILE A 3 -18.23 10.90 -7.83
N SER A 4 -19.29 10.27 -8.33
CA SER A 4 -19.74 8.94 -7.92
C SER A 4 -18.78 7.85 -8.42
N PRO A 5 -18.58 6.76 -7.64
CA PRO A 5 -17.66 5.67 -8.04
C PRO A 5 -18.00 5.05 -9.38
N ASP A 6 -19.30 4.90 -9.69
CA ASP A 6 -19.76 4.35 -10.97
C ASP A 6 -19.42 5.26 -12.16
N LEU A 7 -19.67 6.58 -12.03
CA LEU A 7 -19.34 7.54 -13.08
C LEU A 7 -17.83 7.62 -13.30
N TYR A 8 -17.05 7.62 -12.23
CA TYR A 8 -15.59 7.58 -12.30
C TYR A 8 -15.08 6.35 -13.06
N ARG A 9 -15.62 5.16 -12.76
CA ARG A 9 -15.29 3.91 -13.44
C ARG A 9 -15.62 3.98 -14.93
N ARG A 10 -16.83 4.43 -15.30
CA ARG A 10 -17.25 4.57 -16.71
C ARG A 10 -16.37 5.55 -17.49
N ILE A 11 -16.01 6.69 -16.89
CA ILE A 11 -15.07 7.65 -17.51
C ILE A 11 -13.70 7.02 -17.73
N ARG A 12 -13.16 6.31 -16.73
CA ARG A 12 -11.87 5.61 -16.84
C ARG A 12 -11.87 4.60 -17.99
N GLU A 13 -12.89 3.75 -18.06
CA GLU A 13 -13.02 2.74 -19.11
C GLU A 13 -13.16 3.37 -20.50
N ALA A 14 -13.99 4.40 -20.64
CA ALA A 14 -14.16 5.11 -21.90
C ALA A 14 -12.86 5.77 -22.36
N LEU A 15 -12.11 6.39 -21.45
CA LEU A 15 -10.80 6.98 -21.77
C LEU A 15 -9.77 5.95 -22.21
N LEU A 16 -9.75 4.76 -21.58
CA LEU A 16 -8.86 3.67 -21.99
C LEU A 16 -9.20 3.11 -23.38
N ARG A 17 -10.48 3.06 -23.73
CA ARG A 17 -10.91 2.56 -25.05
C ARG A 17 -10.79 3.61 -26.15
N CYS A 18 -11.11 4.86 -25.85
CA CYS A 18 -11.34 5.91 -26.84
C CYS A 18 -10.21 6.94 -26.93
N GLY A 19 -9.34 7.03 -25.92
CA GLY A 19 -8.25 7.99 -25.89
C GLY A 19 -6.92 7.40 -26.38
N PRO A 20 -6.03 8.20 -26.99
CA PRO A 20 -4.73 7.74 -27.47
C PRO A 20 -3.70 7.68 -26.33
N PHE A 21 -4.03 6.99 -25.24
CA PHE A 21 -3.19 6.94 -24.03
C PHE A 21 -1.98 6.02 -24.16
N ASP A 22 -1.96 5.12 -25.15
CA ASP A 22 -0.79 4.30 -25.46
C ASP A 22 0.35 5.12 -26.11
N ASP A 23 0.03 6.28 -26.70
CA ASP A 23 1.00 7.17 -27.34
C ASP A 23 0.99 8.58 -26.73
N PRO A 24 1.94 8.92 -25.85
CA PRO A 24 2.10 10.28 -25.31
C PRO A 24 2.13 11.39 -26.35
N SER A 25 2.67 11.12 -27.55
CA SER A 25 2.84 12.13 -28.58
C SER A 25 1.50 12.49 -29.22
N THR A 26 0.68 11.47 -29.53
CA THR A 26 -0.70 11.65 -29.98
C THR A 26 -1.55 12.31 -28.89
N LEU A 27 -1.45 11.88 -27.63
CA LEU A 27 -2.15 12.55 -26.52
C LEU A 27 -1.77 14.03 -26.38
N ARG A 28 -0.49 14.39 -26.56
CA ARG A 28 -0.02 15.79 -26.55
C ARG A 28 -0.56 16.62 -27.72
N SER A 29 -0.89 16.00 -28.84
CA SER A 29 -1.50 16.69 -30.00
C SER A 29 -2.94 17.12 -29.73
N LEU A 30 -3.68 16.38 -28.90
CA LEU A 30 -5.03 16.77 -28.49
C LEU A 30 -5.03 18.03 -27.62
N PHE A 31 -4.01 18.20 -26.78
CA PHE A 31 -3.80 19.41 -25.98
C PHE A 31 -3.21 20.58 -26.80
N VAL A 32 -3.50 20.62 -28.10
CA VAL A 32 -3.39 21.81 -28.93
C VAL A 32 -4.76 22.51 -29.05
N ASP A 33 -5.86 21.82 -28.73
CA ASP A 33 -7.19 22.42 -28.66
C ASP A 33 -7.25 23.50 -27.58
N ASP A 34 -7.67 24.71 -27.96
CA ASP A 34 -7.70 25.90 -27.10
C ASP A 34 -8.52 25.70 -25.81
N ARG A 35 -9.48 24.75 -25.80
CA ARG A 35 -10.28 24.44 -24.61
C ARG A 35 -9.45 23.83 -23.49
N ILE A 36 -8.38 23.09 -23.82
CA ILE A 36 -7.60 22.29 -22.87
C ILE A 36 -6.08 22.52 -22.94
N ALA A 37 -5.59 23.31 -23.90
CA ALA A 37 -4.16 23.49 -24.17
C ALA A 37 -3.34 23.92 -22.92
N ALA A 38 -3.93 24.73 -22.04
CA ALA A 38 -3.27 25.19 -20.81
C ALA A 38 -2.86 24.05 -19.85
N TRP A 39 -3.53 22.90 -19.94
CA TRP A 39 -3.27 21.73 -19.08
C TRP A 39 -2.38 20.68 -19.75
N ARG A 40 -1.73 20.98 -20.89
CA ARG A 40 -0.81 20.03 -21.55
C ARG A 40 0.29 19.47 -20.65
N HIS A 41 0.68 20.23 -19.62
CA HIS A 41 1.71 19.84 -18.66
C HIS A 41 1.30 18.64 -17.78
N VAL A 42 0.00 18.35 -17.65
CA VAL A 42 -0.49 17.21 -16.83
C VAL A 42 -0.33 15.86 -17.54
N ILE A 43 0.01 15.85 -18.84
CA ILE A 43 0.14 14.63 -19.62
C ILE A 43 1.44 13.89 -19.22
N PRO A 44 1.35 12.69 -18.64
CA PRO A 44 2.54 11.96 -18.23
C PRO A 44 3.42 11.60 -19.44
N THR A 45 4.73 11.78 -19.31
CA THR A 45 5.71 11.34 -20.32
C THR A 45 6.00 9.85 -20.23
N SER A 46 5.85 9.26 -19.05
CA SER A 46 6.09 7.85 -18.73
C SER A 46 4.84 7.15 -18.19
N GLY A 47 4.89 5.82 -18.09
CA GLY A 47 3.77 4.98 -17.66
C GLY A 47 2.98 4.39 -18.83
N ASP A 48 2.24 3.31 -18.55
CA ASP A 48 1.31 2.69 -19.49
C ASP A 48 0.03 3.52 -19.66
N ALA A 49 -0.85 3.14 -20.61
CA ALA A 49 -2.10 3.85 -20.85
C ALA A 49 -2.98 3.96 -19.60
N ARG A 50 -3.02 2.90 -18.77
CA ARG A 50 -3.79 2.86 -17.52
C ARG A 50 -3.32 3.90 -16.53
N THR A 51 -2.02 3.96 -16.29
CA THR A 51 -1.40 4.98 -15.42
C THR A 51 -1.68 6.38 -15.94
N ARG A 52 -1.57 6.61 -17.26
CA ARG A 52 -1.81 7.93 -17.86
C ARG A 52 -3.26 8.37 -17.72
N VAL A 53 -4.23 7.47 -17.95
CA VAL A 53 -5.65 7.76 -17.76
C VAL A 53 -5.93 8.17 -16.31
N LEU A 54 -5.40 7.43 -15.33
CA LEU A 54 -5.60 7.75 -13.91
C LEU A 54 -5.05 9.13 -13.55
N VAL A 55 -3.84 9.46 -14.02
CA VAL A 55 -3.25 10.79 -13.78
C VAL A 55 -4.08 11.88 -14.43
N VAL A 56 -4.49 11.71 -15.69
CA VAL A 56 -5.30 12.70 -16.41
C VAL A 56 -6.66 12.92 -15.74
N ILE A 57 -7.37 11.87 -15.34
CA ILE A 57 -8.63 12.01 -14.61
C ILE A 57 -8.40 12.76 -13.30
N LYS A 58 -7.42 12.32 -12.50
CA LYS A 58 -7.14 12.90 -11.18
C LYS A 58 -6.82 14.39 -11.27
N GLU A 59 -5.89 14.76 -12.16
CA GLU A 59 -5.47 16.14 -12.30
C GLU A 59 -6.60 16.99 -12.87
N LEU A 60 -7.20 16.61 -14.00
CA LEU A 60 -8.20 17.45 -14.67
C LEU A 60 -9.51 17.57 -13.91
N LEU A 61 -9.90 16.55 -13.13
CA LEU A 61 -11.14 16.60 -12.33
C LEU A 61 -11.09 17.70 -11.27
N SER A 62 -9.89 18.07 -10.80
CA SER A 62 -9.69 19.13 -9.81
C SER A 62 -9.59 20.54 -10.39
N GLN A 63 -9.61 20.68 -11.72
CA GLN A 63 -9.31 21.95 -12.40
C GLN A 63 -10.56 22.57 -13.01
N GLU A 64 -10.60 23.89 -13.02
CA GLU A 64 -11.60 24.69 -13.74
C GLU A 64 -10.91 25.70 -14.64
N ASN A 65 -11.52 25.99 -15.79
CA ASN A 65 -11.07 27.09 -16.63
C ASN A 65 -11.54 28.45 -16.08
N HIS A 66 -11.15 29.55 -16.74
CA HIS A 66 -11.55 30.91 -16.36
C HIS A 66 -13.07 31.18 -16.41
N ARG A 67 -13.86 30.26 -16.99
CA ARG A 67 -15.33 30.31 -17.06
C ARG A 67 -16.01 29.43 -16.00
N GLY A 68 -15.22 28.75 -15.15
CA GLY A 68 -15.73 27.82 -14.13
C GLY A 68 -16.16 26.47 -14.68
N GLU A 69 -15.78 26.14 -15.92
CA GLU A 69 -16.03 24.83 -16.52
C GLU A 69 -14.95 23.84 -16.08
N ASN A 70 -15.36 22.64 -15.67
CA ASN A 70 -14.42 21.61 -15.24
C ASN A 70 -13.59 21.10 -16.43
N VAL A 71 -12.28 20.99 -16.23
CA VAL A 71 -11.36 20.71 -17.34
C VAL A 71 -11.50 19.26 -17.82
N LEU A 72 -11.85 18.30 -16.94
CA LEU A 72 -12.11 16.94 -17.38
C LEU A 72 -13.35 16.84 -18.28
N VAL A 73 -14.39 17.65 -18.01
CA VAL A 73 -15.57 17.77 -18.90
C VAL A 73 -15.15 18.27 -20.29
N LEU A 74 -14.33 19.32 -20.34
CA LEU A 74 -13.81 19.85 -21.62
C LEU A 74 -12.97 18.80 -22.36
N PHE A 75 -12.11 18.09 -21.63
CA PHE A 75 -11.25 17.06 -22.19
C PHE A 75 -12.04 15.90 -22.82
N LEU A 76 -13.10 15.43 -22.16
CA LEU A 76 -13.99 14.39 -22.71
C LEU A 76 -14.68 14.85 -23.99
N ASN A 77 -15.15 16.10 -24.03
CA ASN A 77 -15.75 16.67 -25.25
C ASN A 77 -14.73 16.79 -26.38
N VAL A 78 -13.50 17.26 -26.10
CA VAL A 78 -12.42 17.31 -27.09
C VAL A 78 -12.14 15.91 -27.65
N LEU A 79 -12.00 14.91 -26.79
CA LEU A 79 -11.79 13.53 -27.25
C LEU A 79 -12.96 13.02 -28.12
N GLY A 80 -14.20 13.38 -27.78
CA GLY A 80 -15.37 13.07 -28.60
C GLY A 80 -15.32 13.71 -29.99
N ASP A 81 -14.90 14.98 -30.08
CA ASP A 81 -14.76 15.71 -31.35
C ASP A 81 -13.66 15.13 -32.25
N PHE A 82 -12.60 14.59 -31.66
CA PHE A 82 -11.49 13.95 -32.36
C PHE A 82 -11.70 12.44 -32.63
N ALA A 83 -12.75 11.84 -32.09
CA ALA A 83 -13.08 10.45 -32.34
C ALA A 83 -13.49 10.23 -33.80
N ILE A 84 -13.18 9.06 -34.34
CA ILE A 84 -13.55 8.69 -35.71
C ILE A 84 -15.08 8.75 -35.86
N GLU A 85 -15.54 9.43 -36.91
CA GLU A 85 -16.96 9.62 -37.19
C GLU A 85 -17.70 8.26 -37.28
N GLY A 86 -18.83 8.16 -36.59
CA GLY A 86 -19.65 6.94 -36.54
C GLY A 86 -19.22 5.92 -35.49
N THR A 87 -18.13 6.14 -34.75
CA THR A 87 -17.72 5.23 -33.66
C THR A 87 -18.52 5.45 -32.37
N PRO A 88 -18.62 4.43 -31.48
CA PRO A 88 -19.23 4.59 -30.16
C PRO A 88 -18.60 5.74 -29.35
N CYS A 89 -17.29 5.91 -29.45
CA CYS A 89 -16.52 6.94 -28.75
C CYS A 89 -16.99 8.37 -29.05
N GLN A 90 -17.42 8.64 -30.29
CA GLN A 90 -17.93 9.95 -30.71
C GLN A 90 -19.18 10.37 -29.92
N ARG A 91 -19.99 9.42 -29.46
CA ARG A 91 -21.23 9.68 -28.68
C ARG A 91 -21.07 9.44 -27.20
N GLU A 92 -20.30 8.42 -26.82
CA GLU A 92 -20.10 8.01 -25.43
C GLU A 92 -19.37 9.09 -24.61
N LEU A 93 -18.28 9.67 -25.16
CA LEU A 93 -17.47 10.63 -24.42
C LEU A 93 -18.21 11.94 -24.09
N PRO A 94 -18.95 12.59 -25.03
CA PRO A 94 -19.77 13.75 -24.70
C PRO A 94 -20.91 13.42 -23.71
N MET A 95 -21.52 12.24 -23.79
CA MET A 95 -22.54 11.82 -22.83
C MET A 95 -22.00 11.73 -21.40
N LEU A 96 -20.80 11.16 -21.24
CA LEU A 96 -20.11 11.10 -19.95
C LEU A 96 -19.70 12.49 -19.46
N ALA A 97 -19.30 13.39 -20.38
CA ALA A 97 -19.00 14.78 -20.05
C ALA A 97 -20.22 15.53 -19.49
N GLU A 98 -21.41 15.30 -20.06
CA GLU A 98 -22.66 15.91 -19.60
C GLU A 98 -23.14 15.33 -18.26
N GLU A 99 -22.97 14.02 -18.05
CA GLU A 99 -23.25 13.39 -16.75
C GLU A 99 -22.30 13.91 -15.65
N LEU A 100 -21.01 14.03 -15.96
CA LEU A 100 -20.00 14.62 -15.08
C LEU A 100 -20.35 16.06 -14.70
N SER A 101 -20.71 16.88 -15.69
CA SER A 101 -21.12 18.27 -15.46
C SER A 101 -22.32 18.36 -14.52
N ARG A 102 -23.33 17.50 -14.69
CA ARG A 102 -24.51 17.44 -13.82
C ARG A 102 -24.15 17.07 -12.38
N GLU A 103 -23.31 16.07 -12.17
CA GLU A 103 -22.95 15.65 -10.81
C GLU A 103 -22.13 16.73 -10.08
N LEU A 104 -21.19 17.36 -10.79
CA LEU A 104 -20.41 18.48 -10.24
C LEU A 104 -21.29 19.68 -9.89
N ALA A 105 -22.27 20.02 -10.73
CA ALA A 105 -23.23 21.10 -10.47
C ALA A 105 -24.10 20.81 -9.25
N GLN A 106 -24.64 19.59 -9.11
CA GLN A 106 -25.43 19.17 -7.95
C GLN A 106 -24.63 19.33 -6.65
N ARG A 107 -23.35 18.93 -6.64
CA ARG A 107 -22.49 19.08 -5.45
C ARG A 107 -22.22 20.53 -5.10
N LYS A 108 -21.95 21.39 -6.10
CA LYS A 108 -21.82 22.85 -5.88
C LYS A 108 -23.06 23.42 -5.20
N THR A 109 -24.27 23.01 -5.63
CA THR A 109 -25.54 23.45 -5.01
C THR A 109 -25.74 22.92 -3.59
N THR A 110 -25.38 21.66 -3.31
CA THR A 110 -25.47 21.08 -1.96
C THR A 110 -24.53 21.79 -0.98
N LEU A 111 -23.31 22.12 -1.40
CA LEU A 111 -22.33 22.85 -0.60
C LEU A 111 -22.79 24.28 -0.29
N THR A 112 -23.38 24.98 -1.27
CA THR A 112 -23.96 26.32 -1.03
C THR A 112 -25.20 26.27 -0.13
N SER A 113 -26.01 25.21 -0.21
CA SER A 113 -27.19 25.02 0.66
C SER A 113 -26.82 24.76 2.13
N HIS A 114 -25.71 24.07 2.39
CA HIS A 114 -25.21 23.82 3.74
C HIS A 114 -24.55 25.07 4.36
N SER A 115 -23.85 25.88 3.54
CA SER A 115 -23.31 27.17 4.00
C SER A 115 -24.39 28.22 4.31
N GLY A 116 -25.61 28.06 3.78
CA GLY A 116 -26.74 28.98 4.02
C GLY A 116 -27.61 28.65 5.24
N ARG A 117 -27.40 27.48 5.89
CA ARG A 117 -28.24 27.02 7.01
C ARG A 117 -27.71 27.41 8.41
N GLU A 118 -26.57 28.09 8.47
CA GLU A 118 -25.90 28.51 9.71
C GLU A 118 -26.22 29.96 10.16
N GLN A 119 -27.32 30.54 9.66
CA GLN A 119 -27.83 31.82 10.18
C GLN A 119 -29.28 31.73 10.64
N VAL A 120 -29.53 31.09 11.79
CA VAL A 120 -30.73 31.36 12.60
C VAL A 120 -30.41 31.32 14.10
N ALA A 121 -30.76 32.44 14.75
CA ALA A 121 -31.02 32.65 16.19
C ALA A 121 -29.83 32.67 17.18
N LYS A 122 -29.26 33.87 17.40
CA LYS A 122 -28.77 34.28 18.73
C LYS A 122 -29.95 34.75 19.58
N PRO A 123 -30.16 34.23 20.80
CA PRO A 123 -31.12 34.80 21.73
C PRO A 123 -30.61 36.13 22.28
N ALA A 124 -31.52 37.10 22.40
CA ALA A 124 -31.28 38.39 23.01
C ALA A 124 -31.00 38.23 24.51
N LEU A 125 -29.84 38.68 24.97
CA LEU A 125 -29.62 38.95 26.40
C LEU A 125 -29.30 40.43 26.61
N SER A 126 -30.26 41.06 27.28
CA SER A 126 -30.22 42.24 28.15
C SER A 126 -28.84 42.89 28.39
N THR A 127 -28.78 44.15 28.01
CA THR A 127 -27.81 45.15 28.44
C THR A 127 -27.88 45.41 29.95
N THR A 128 -26.77 45.25 30.66
CA THR A 128 -26.40 46.13 31.77
C THR A 128 -24.94 46.53 31.62
N ALA A 129 -24.72 47.82 31.41
CA ALA A 129 -23.43 48.45 31.33
C ALA A 129 -22.86 48.69 32.73
N THR A 130 -21.59 48.39 32.91
CA THR A 130 -20.56 49.03 33.76
C THR A 130 -19.30 48.21 33.48
N GLY A 131 -18.13 48.70 33.12
CA GLY A 131 -17.51 50.00 33.10
C GLY A 131 -16.00 49.71 33.16
N LYS A 132 -15.21 50.60 32.56
CA LYS A 132 -13.75 50.73 32.69
C LYS A 132 -12.83 49.87 31.81
N ASP A 133 -12.17 50.64 30.94
CA ASP A 133 -10.71 50.72 30.84
C ASP A 133 -9.97 49.46 30.34
N ASN A 134 -9.62 49.43 29.05
CA ASN A 134 -8.24 49.75 28.62
C ASN A 134 -7.99 49.47 27.13
N ALA A 135 -7.51 50.52 26.47
CA ALA A 135 -6.49 50.55 25.41
C ALA A 135 -6.57 49.55 24.24
N PHE A 136 -7.09 50.06 23.13
CA PHE A 136 -6.57 49.82 21.79
C PHE A 136 -5.04 50.01 21.74
N ARG A 137 -4.29 49.02 21.24
CA ARG A 137 -3.45 49.15 20.03
C ARG A 137 -2.77 47.83 19.59
N PRO A 138 -2.53 47.64 18.27
CA PRO A 138 -2.09 46.40 17.67
C PRO A 138 -0.57 46.27 17.67
N ILE A 139 -0.04 45.07 17.97
CA ILE A 139 1.38 44.76 17.88
C ILE A 139 1.68 44.29 16.45
N TRP A 140 1.88 45.26 15.55
CA TRP A 140 2.86 45.13 14.47
C TRP A 140 4.18 45.71 15.02
N LEU A 141 5.12 44.83 15.39
CA LEU A 141 6.57 45.06 15.54
C LEU A 141 7.09 43.98 16.49
N MET A 142 7.79 42.98 15.94
CA MET A 142 8.97 42.28 16.51
C MET A 142 9.36 41.13 15.56
N ILE A 143 9.67 41.48 14.31
CA ILE A 143 10.58 40.71 13.45
C ILE A 143 11.73 41.65 13.13
N ALA A 144 12.76 41.64 13.98
CA ALA A 144 14.09 42.18 13.69
C ALA A 144 15.03 41.81 14.83
N LEU A 145 15.85 40.77 14.64
CA LEU A 145 17.28 40.70 15.03
C LEU A 145 17.78 39.26 14.85
N LEU A 146 18.45 38.99 13.72
CA LEU A 146 19.71 38.24 13.64
C LEU A 146 20.16 38.13 12.17
N VAL A 147 20.66 39.24 11.63
CA VAL A 147 21.65 39.26 10.55
C VAL A 147 22.70 40.29 10.93
N GLY A 148 23.96 39.88 11.03
CA GLY A 148 25.10 40.79 11.07
C GLY A 148 26.27 40.29 11.90
N VAL A 149 27.14 39.45 11.29
CA VAL A 149 28.59 39.72 11.20
C VAL A 149 29.13 38.96 9.96
N ILE A 150 29.37 39.69 8.87
CA ILE A 150 30.40 39.36 7.88
C ILE A 150 31.30 40.60 7.80
N GLY A 151 32.61 40.39 7.97
CA GLY A 151 33.64 41.38 7.68
C GLY A 151 35.02 40.79 7.92
N PHE A 152 35.91 40.94 6.93
CA PHE A 152 37.32 40.52 6.86
C PHE A 152 37.55 39.02 6.55
N TRP A 153 38.04 38.58 5.38
CA TRP A 153 38.96 39.17 4.40
C TRP A 153 38.59 38.77 2.97
N GLY A 154 38.69 39.72 2.04
CA GLY A 154 38.61 39.48 0.60
C GLY A 154 39.78 40.12 -0.14
N SER A 155 40.13 39.44 -1.24
CA SER A 155 40.87 39.89 -2.44
C SER A 155 42.40 39.97 -2.32
N ASN A 156 43.17 39.36 -3.22
CA ASN A 156 43.21 39.63 -4.65
C ASN A 156 44.16 38.62 -5.33
N TYR A 157 43.85 38.14 -6.54
CA TYR A 157 44.48 38.60 -7.79
C TYR A 157 44.11 37.65 -8.96
N LEU A 158 43.54 38.26 -10.00
CA LEU A 158 43.45 37.77 -11.38
C LEU A 158 44.77 38.08 -12.10
N LEU A 159 45.19 37.21 -13.03
CA LEU A 159 45.22 37.47 -14.49
C LEU A 159 46.13 36.49 -15.25
N ASP A 160 45.69 36.20 -16.47
CA ASP A 160 46.28 35.37 -17.53
C ASP A 160 47.73 35.71 -17.90
N PHE A 161 48.47 34.75 -18.50
CA PHE A 161 49.15 34.90 -19.81
C PHE A 161 49.95 33.63 -20.23
N ASN A 162 49.66 33.15 -21.46
CA ASN A 162 50.49 32.56 -22.52
C ASN A 162 51.60 31.50 -22.29
N ALA A 163 51.42 30.38 -23.02
CA ALA A 163 52.28 29.78 -24.08
C ALA A 163 53.79 29.45 -23.86
N SER A 164 54.10 28.18 -24.18
CA SER A 164 55.36 27.44 -24.51
C SER A 164 56.38 28.21 -25.41
N PRO A 165 57.62 27.70 -25.76
CA PRO A 165 58.09 26.29 -25.87
C PRO A 165 59.63 26.00 -25.66
N THR A 166 60.06 24.79 -26.10
CA THR A 166 61.44 24.30 -26.46
C THR A 166 62.37 23.83 -25.31
N THR A 167 63.18 22.75 -25.36
CA THR A 167 63.73 21.83 -26.41
C THR A 167 64.46 20.63 -25.74
N ASN A 168 64.54 19.48 -26.40
CA ASN A 168 65.41 18.30 -26.13
C ASN A 168 66.87 18.57 -26.61
N PRO A 169 67.96 17.81 -26.26
CA PRO A 169 68.18 16.41 -26.71
C PRO A 169 69.05 15.44 -25.82
N GLU A 170 68.69 14.15 -25.85
CA GLU A 170 69.48 12.94 -26.25
C GLU A 170 70.74 12.38 -25.50
N ILE A 171 70.78 11.02 -25.44
CA ILE A 171 71.90 10.02 -25.49
C ILE A 171 72.20 9.09 -24.26
N ALA A 172 71.73 7.83 -24.43
CA ALA A 172 72.35 6.47 -24.32
C ALA A 172 73.09 5.93 -23.07
N GLN A 173 72.76 4.69 -22.67
CA GLN A 173 73.48 3.38 -22.87
C GLN A 173 72.89 2.30 -21.91
N ASN A 174 72.37 1.16 -22.38
CA ASN A 174 73.00 -0.19 -22.53
C ASN A 174 73.42 -0.83 -21.17
N GLU A 175 73.23 -2.11 -20.80
CA GLU A 175 73.10 -3.38 -21.51
C GLU A 175 72.71 -4.51 -20.51
N THR A 176 72.12 -5.62 -20.99
CA THR A 176 71.72 -6.85 -20.25
C THR A 176 72.77 -7.96 -20.40
N PRO A 177 72.87 -8.95 -19.49
CA PRO A 177 73.51 -10.23 -19.82
C PRO A 177 72.59 -11.48 -19.73
N ILE A 178 72.84 -12.44 -20.63
CA ILE A 178 72.37 -13.85 -20.69
C ILE A 178 73.62 -14.73 -21.05
N PRO A 179 73.61 -16.09 -21.24
CA PRO A 179 73.05 -17.29 -20.54
C PRO A 179 74.10 -18.43 -20.28
N SER A 180 73.59 -19.61 -19.83
CA SER A 180 73.92 -21.01 -20.28
C SER A 180 74.85 -21.89 -19.40
N PRO A 181 74.87 -23.26 -19.52
CA PRO A 181 74.14 -24.15 -20.47
C PRO A 181 73.50 -25.47 -19.92
N THR A 182 72.73 -26.11 -20.81
CA THR A 182 72.08 -27.44 -20.81
C THR A 182 73.05 -28.63 -21.00
N PRO A 183 72.61 -29.88 -20.76
CA PRO A 183 72.64 -30.88 -21.86
C PRO A 183 71.42 -31.83 -21.94
N GLU A 184 71.13 -32.30 -23.17
CA GLU A 184 70.22 -33.39 -23.63
C GLU A 184 71.02 -34.72 -23.73
N PRO A 185 70.51 -35.90 -24.22
CA PRO A 185 69.13 -36.41 -24.46
C PRO A 185 68.90 -37.90 -24.06
N ALA A 186 67.65 -38.41 -24.14
CA ALA A 186 67.31 -39.78 -24.59
C ALA A 186 65.79 -39.99 -24.80
N ILE A 187 65.41 -40.61 -25.93
CA ILE A 187 64.03 -40.94 -26.35
C ILE A 187 63.71 -42.42 -26.09
N PRO A 188 62.51 -42.78 -25.59
CA PRO A 188 61.94 -44.10 -25.84
C PRO A 188 60.56 -44.11 -26.54
N THR A 189 60.33 -45.23 -27.24
CA THR A 189 59.28 -45.72 -28.16
C THR A 189 57.82 -45.73 -27.61
N PRO A 190 56.77 -45.60 -28.45
CA PRO A 190 55.38 -45.60 -27.99
C PRO A 190 54.87 -46.98 -27.57
N THR A 191 54.21 -47.04 -26.40
CA THR A 191 53.41 -48.18 -25.91
C THR A 191 51.94 -47.88 -26.17
N LEU A 192 51.20 -48.84 -26.73
CA LEU A 192 49.75 -48.73 -26.94
C LEU A 192 49.01 -48.84 -25.60
N THR A 193 48.38 -47.75 -25.18
CA THR A 193 47.50 -47.68 -24.00
C THR A 193 46.05 -47.94 -24.43
N PRO A 194 45.29 -48.83 -23.77
CA PRO A 194 43.87 -49.03 -24.07
C PRO A 194 43.04 -47.79 -23.67
N GLU A 195 42.10 -47.38 -24.51
CA GLU A 195 41.22 -46.24 -24.25
C GLU A 195 40.41 -46.43 -22.95
N PRO A 196 40.34 -45.40 -22.07
CA PRO A 196 39.48 -45.43 -20.90
C PRO A 196 38.01 -45.42 -21.32
N LEU A 197 37.23 -46.38 -20.82
CA LEU A 197 35.77 -46.36 -20.93
C LEU A 197 35.23 -45.11 -20.23
N THR A 198 34.54 -44.26 -20.99
CA THR A 198 33.86 -43.06 -20.49
C THR A 198 32.82 -43.48 -19.44
N PRO A 199 32.85 -42.94 -18.20
CA PRO A 199 31.80 -43.22 -17.24
C PRO A 199 30.49 -42.57 -17.72
N THR A 200 29.46 -43.40 -17.95
CA THR A 200 28.09 -42.95 -18.16
C THR A 200 27.64 -42.14 -16.94
N SER A 201 27.47 -40.82 -17.09
CA SER A 201 26.92 -39.96 -16.04
C SER A 201 25.46 -40.33 -15.80
N PHE A 202 25.17 -40.95 -14.67
CA PHE A 202 23.79 -41.02 -14.17
C PHE A 202 23.36 -39.60 -13.78
N PRO A 203 22.12 -39.18 -14.10
CA PRO A 203 21.63 -37.88 -13.65
C PRO A 203 21.68 -37.83 -12.13
N THR A 204 22.42 -36.88 -11.58
CA THR A 204 22.39 -36.53 -10.17
C THR A 204 20.99 -36.01 -9.87
N ILE A 205 20.18 -36.78 -9.13
CA ILE A 205 18.92 -36.27 -8.58
C ILE A 205 19.31 -35.23 -7.53
N GLU A 206 19.12 -33.95 -7.84
CA GLU A 206 19.23 -32.88 -6.85
C GLU A 206 18.20 -33.17 -5.73
N PRO A 207 18.62 -33.23 -4.45
CA PRO A 207 17.67 -33.47 -3.38
C PRO A 207 16.65 -32.33 -3.34
N THR A 208 15.37 -32.67 -3.44
CA THR A 208 14.28 -31.70 -3.24
C THR A 208 14.48 -31.01 -1.89
N PRO A 209 14.53 -29.67 -1.84
CA PRO A 209 14.71 -28.96 -0.58
C PRO A 209 13.59 -29.35 0.39
N THR A 210 13.96 -29.74 1.61
CA THR A 210 13.00 -30.08 2.66
C THR A 210 12.40 -28.79 3.22
N LEU A 211 11.10 -28.61 3.07
CA LEU A 211 10.38 -27.44 3.61
C LEU A 211 10.41 -27.44 5.14
N GLY A 212 10.72 -26.29 5.72
CA GLY A 212 10.81 -26.08 7.17
C GLY A 212 10.56 -24.62 7.56
N ILE A 213 10.61 -24.34 8.87
CA ILE A 213 10.48 -22.97 9.37
C ILE A 213 11.53 -22.07 8.70
N GLY A 214 11.09 -20.90 8.20
CA GLY A 214 11.93 -19.98 7.43
C GLY A 214 12.00 -20.25 5.94
N SER A 215 11.37 -21.33 5.45
CA SER A 215 11.15 -21.51 4.00
C SER A 215 10.15 -20.48 3.50
N THR A 216 10.45 -19.89 2.34
CA THR A 216 9.61 -18.88 1.69
C THR A 216 9.25 -19.27 0.27
N LEU A 217 8.06 -18.87 -0.17
CA LEU A 217 7.57 -18.98 -1.54
C LEU A 217 7.18 -17.59 -2.03
N VAL A 218 7.51 -17.20 -3.26
CA VAL A 218 7.07 -15.92 -3.83
C VAL A 218 5.97 -16.19 -4.85
N SER A 219 4.82 -15.56 -4.67
CA SER A 219 3.71 -15.61 -5.61
C SER A 219 4.09 -14.93 -6.92
N GLU A 220 3.94 -15.65 -8.03
CA GLU A 220 4.19 -15.10 -9.37
C GLU A 220 3.12 -14.08 -9.80
N LYS A 221 1.94 -14.10 -9.16
CA LYS A 221 0.79 -13.27 -9.53
C LYS A 221 0.91 -11.83 -9.03
N ASP A 222 1.39 -11.66 -7.81
CA ASP A 222 1.37 -10.37 -7.11
C ASP A 222 2.67 -10.06 -6.36
N GLY A 223 3.67 -10.95 -6.43
CA GLY A 223 4.97 -10.77 -5.78
C GLY A 223 4.95 -10.95 -4.26
N MET A 224 3.83 -11.38 -3.66
CA MET A 224 3.75 -11.62 -2.23
C MET A 224 4.68 -12.77 -1.81
N THR A 225 5.44 -12.55 -0.73
CA THR A 225 6.20 -13.62 -0.08
C THR A 225 5.30 -14.36 0.89
N LEU A 226 5.25 -15.68 0.79
CA LEU A 226 4.59 -16.56 1.74
C LEU A 226 5.64 -17.23 2.62
N VAL A 227 5.28 -17.48 3.87
CA VAL A 227 6.09 -18.24 4.84
C VAL A 227 5.48 -19.61 5.10
N TYR A 228 6.33 -20.61 5.25
CA TYR A 228 5.91 -21.99 5.50
C TYR A 228 5.54 -22.21 6.97
N VAL A 229 4.34 -22.74 7.20
CA VAL A 229 3.85 -23.20 8.50
C VAL A 229 3.82 -24.74 8.50
N PRO A 230 4.71 -25.40 9.27
CA PRO A 230 4.77 -26.86 9.29
C PRO A 230 3.50 -27.51 9.83
N SER A 231 3.22 -28.73 9.37
CA SER A 231 2.21 -29.60 9.99
C SER A 231 2.57 -29.88 11.45
N GLY A 232 1.56 -30.01 12.30
CA GLY A 232 1.75 -30.32 13.71
C GLY A 232 0.68 -29.73 14.60
N ASN A 233 0.79 -30.09 15.88
CA ASN A 233 -0.08 -29.58 16.92
C ASN A 233 0.32 -28.16 17.34
N PHE A 234 -0.66 -27.39 17.79
CA PHE A 234 -0.45 -26.12 18.47
C PHE A 234 -1.53 -25.88 19.52
N LEU A 235 -1.30 -24.92 20.41
CA LEU A 235 -2.25 -24.53 21.44
C LEU A 235 -3.13 -23.39 20.93
N MET A 236 -4.39 -23.68 20.61
CA MET A 236 -5.40 -22.72 20.18
C MET A 236 -6.16 -22.17 21.37
N GLY A 237 -6.52 -20.88 21.34
CA GLY A 237 -7.25 -20.19 22.40
C GLY A 237 -6.34 -19.60 23.50
N SER A 238 -6.98 -19.02 24.50
CA SER A 238 -6.38 -18.31 25.63
C SER A 238 -6.29 -19.18 26.87
N ARG A 239 -5.20 -19.04 27.63
CA ARG A 239 -5.09 -19.66 28.96
C ARG A 239 -6.14 -19.08 29.92
N GLU A 240 -6.44 -19.81 30.99
CA GLU A 240 -7.42 -19.37 31.99
C GLU A 240 -7.03 -18.07 32.71
N ASP A 241 -5.73 -17.88 32.93
CA ASP A 241 -5.15 -16.71 33.59
C ASP A 241 -4.90 -15.51 32.66
N GLU A 242 -5.07 -15.69 31.35
CA GLU A 242 -4.96 -14.59 30.39
C GLU A 242 -6.19 -13.68 30.44
N PRO A 243 -5.98 -12.35 30.45
CA PRO A 243 -7.07 -11.40 30.26
C PRO A 243 -7.54 -11.49 28.81
N GLY A 244 -8.71 -12.05 28.57
CA GLY A 244 -9.30 -12.24 27.26
C GLY A 244 -10.80 -12.47 27.34
N ALA A 245 -11.47 -12.44 26.20
CA ALA A 245 -12.90 -12.73 26.15
C ALA A 245 -13.17 -14.23 26.36
N GLU A 246 -14.36 -14.56 26.84
CA GLU A 246 -14.74 -15.94 27.17
C GLU A 246 -14.81 -16.86 25.94
N ASP A 247 -15.04 -16.30 24.75
CA ASP A 247 -15.03 -17.00 23.46
C ASP A 247 -13.61 -17.39 22.99
N GLU A 248 -12.59 -16.97 23.72
CA GLU A 248 -11.20 -17.37 23.46
C GLU A 248 -10.79 -18.58 24.30
N LYS A 249 -11.58 -18.97 25.29
CA LYS A 249 -11.25 -20.01 26.27
C LYS A 249 -12.08 -21.28 26.04
N PRO A 250 -11.57 -22.46 26.45
CA PRO A 250 -10.25 -22.69 27.02
C PRO A 250 -9.18 -22.90 25.94
N GLN A 251 -7.91 -22.73 26.32
CA GLN A 251 -6.79 -23.17 25.48
C GLN A 251 -6.82 -24.71 25.32
N HIS A 252 -6.69 -25.19 24.09
CA HIS A 252 -6.72 -26.61 23.74
C HIS A 252 -5.76 -26.93 22.60
N SER A 253 -5.40 -28.21 22.45
CA SER A 253 -4.48 -28.64 21.39
C SER A 253 -5.24 -28.92 20.10
N GLU A 254 -4.82 -28.29 19.01
CA GLU A 254 -5.35 -28.49 17.66
C GLU A 254 -4.26 -28.97 16.70
N HIS A 255 -4.62 -29.84 15.74
CA HIS A 255 -3.70 -30.36 14.73
C HIS A 255 -4.01 -29.79 13.35
N LEU A 256 -3.00 -29.22 12.69
CA LEU A 256 -3.12 -28.77 11.31
C LEU A 256 -2.09 -29.41 10.39
N GLY A 257 -2.47 -29.62 9.13
CA GLY A 257 -1.55 -29.89 8.03
C GLY A 257 -0.55 -28.74 7.83
N ALA A 258 0.44 -28.95 6.98
CA ALA A 258 1.33 -27.88 6.56
C ALA A 258 0.61 -26.95 5.58
N PHE A 259 0.94 -25.67 5.61
CA PHE A 259 0.42 -24.67 4.68
C PHE A 259 1.40 -23.50 4.57
N TRP A 260 1.18 -22.67 3.56
CA TRP A 260 1.84 -21.40 3.39
C TRP A 260 0.87 -20.29 3.77
N ILE A 261 1.37 -19.21 4.35
CA ILE A 261 0.59 -18.00 4.61
C ILE A 261 1.36 -16.78 4.13
N ASP A 262 0.66 -15.78 3.61
CA ASP A 262 1.27 -14.52 3.21
C ASP A 262 2.04 -13.90 4.40
N GLN A 263 3.26 -13.43 4.12
CA GLN A 263 4.15 -12.87 5.12
C GLN A 263 3.57 -11.59 5.72
N THR A 264 2.85 -10.80 4.94
CA THR A 264 2.19 -9.56 5.38
C THR A 264 0.72 -9.57 4.97
N GLU A 265 -0.03 -8.55 5.39
CA GLU A 265 -1.33 -8.26 4.80
C GLU A 265 -1.20 -7.94 3.30
N VAL A 266 -2.28 -8.18 2.55
CA VAL A 266 -2.36 -7.80 1.14
C VAL A 266 -2.31 -6.28 1.03
N THR A 267 -1.41 -5.78 0.20
CA THR A 267 -1.20 -4.34 0.05
C THR A 267 -2.18 -3.71 -0.95
N ASN A 268 -2.34 -2.39 -0.90
CA ASN A 268 -3.08 -1.63 -1.92
C ASN A 268 -2.56 -1.93 -3.34
N GLY A 269 -1.24 -2.04 -3.51
CA GLY A 269 -0.63 -2.32 -4.81
C GLY A 269 -0.88 -3.75 -5.31
N MET A 270 -0.94 -4.73 -4.41
CA MET A 270 -1.31 -6.12 -4.75
C MET A 270 -2.78 -6.23 -5.09
N TYR A 271 -3.65 -5.61 -4.29
CA TYR A 271 -5.10 -5.62 -4.54
C TYR A 271 -5.46 -4.93 -5.86
N GLU A 272 -4.80 -3.80 -6.18
CA GLU A 272 -5.00 -3.11 -7.46
C GLU A 272 -4.65 -3.98 -8.67
N GLN A 273 -3.71 -4.94 -8.55
CA GLN A 273 -3.45 -5.90 -9.63
C GLN A 273 -4.65 -6.83 -9.86
N CYS A 274 -5.33 -7.29 -8.80
CA CYS A 274 -6.56 -8.07 -8.93
C CYS A 274 -7.69 -7.26 -9.56
N VAL A 275 -7.87 -6.01 -9.13
CA VAL A 275 -8.85 -5.08 -9.71
C VAL A 275 -8.56 -4.82 -11.19
N GLN A 276 -7.28 -4.68 -11.56
CA GLN A 276 -6.86 -4.50 -12.95
C GLN A 276 -7.01 -5.75 -13.83
N ALA A 277 -7.10 -6.92 -13.21
CA ALA A 277 -7.41 -8.19 -13.87
C ALA A 277 -8.92 -8.43 -14.05
N ASP A 278 -9.78 -7.54 -13.51
CA ASP A 278 -11.24 -7.66 -13.52
C ASP A 278 -11.78 -8.84 -12.67
N ASP A 279 -10.96 -9.36 -11.76
CA ASP A 279 -11.31 -10.45 -10.84
C ASP A 279 -11.73 -9.93 -9.43
N CYS A 280 -11.46 -8.66 -9.13
CA CYS A 280 -11.83 -8.00 -7.86
C CYS A 280 -12.55 -6.67 -8.08
N GLN A 281 -13.44 -6.30 -7.15
CA GLN A 281 -14.03 -4.96 -7.10
C GLN A 281 -13.10 -3.97 -6.39
N PRO A 282 -13.08 -2.68 -6.78
CA PRO A 282 -12.37 -1.66 -6.00
C PRO A 282 -12.92 -1.57 -4.56
N PRO A 283 -12.11 -1.13 -3.58
CA PRO A 283 -12.59 -0.92 -2.22
C PRO A 283 -13.79 0.03 -2.17
N SER A 284 -14.67 -0.19 -1.18
CA SER A 284 -15.92 0.58 -1.03
C SER A 284 -15.71 2.08 -0.84
N ASP A 285 -14.54 2.48 -0.33
CA ASP A 285 -14.07 3.86 -0.26
C ASP A 285 -12.54 3.85 -0.33
N ILE A 286 -11.98 4.83 -1.05
CA ILE A 286 -10.55 4.93 -1.36
C ILE A 286 -9.74 5.64 -0.27
N SER A 287 -10.40 6.11 0.79
CA SER A 287 -9.78 6.82 1.92
C SER A 287 -9.46 5.88 3.10
N SER A 288 -8.39 6.20 3.84
CA SER A 288 -8.18 5.69 5.19
C SER A 288 -8.79 6.65 6.22
N ILE A 289 -8.48 6.49 7.52
CA ILE A 289 -9.02 7.41 8.55
C ILE A 289 -8.54 8.86 8.34
N SER A 290 -7.27 9.04 8.00
CA SER A 290 -6.63 10.37 7.98
C SER A 290 -6.23 10.82 6.57
N ARG A 291 -6.43 9.96 5.55
CA ARG A 291 -5.94 10.17 4.18
C ARG A 291 -7.11 10.01 3.21
N GLU A 292 -7.51 11.11 2.57
CA GLU A 292 -8.59 11.12 1.57
C GLU A 292 -8.25 10.32 0.30
N SER A 293 -6.95 10.21 -0.01
CA SER A 293 -6.40 9.48 -1.14
C SER A 293 -5.43 8.44 -0.60
N TYR A 294 -5.95 7.22 -0.37
CA TYR A 294 -5.20 6.08 0.16
C TYR A 294 -5.06 4.97 -0.89
N TYR A 295 -6.18 4.37 -1.28
CA TYR A 295 -6.22 3.38 -2.36
C TYR A 295 -6.07 4.07 -3.73
N GLY A 296 -5.22 3.53 -4.60
CA GLY A 296 -4.89 4.11 -5.91
C GLY A 296 -3.86 5.25 -5.87
N ASP A 297 -3.34 5.60 -4.69
CA ASP A 297 -2.25 6.56 -4.55
C ASP A 297 -0.90 5.83 -4.45
N THR A 298 0.06 6.20 -5.31
CA THR A 298 1.37 5.55 -5.38
C THR A 298 2.17 5.63 -4.08
N ARG A 299 1.85 6.58 -3.19
CA ARG A 299 2.53 6.72 -1.88
C ARG A 299 2.15 5.62 -0.89
N PHE A 300 0.99 4.98 -1.08
CA PHE A 300 0.43 4.00 -0.14
C PHE A 300 0.33 2.59 -0.75
N VAL A 301 1.06 2.32 -1.84
CA VAL A 301 1.04 1.02 -2.53
C VAL A 301 1.46 -0.14 -1.63
N ASN A 302 2.35 0.11 -0.66
CA ASN A 302 2.85 -0.89 0.29
C ASN A 302 2.14 -0.83 1.65
N TYR A 303 0.97 -0.19 1.72
CA TYR A 303 0.13 -0.19 2.92
C TYR A 303 -0.99 -1.23 2.76
N PRO A 304 -1.53 -1.80 3.86
CA PRO A 304 -2.58 -2.83 3.77
C PRO A 304 -3.83 -2.30 3.07
N VAL A 305 -4.42 -3.08 2.18
CA VAL A 305 -5.73 -2.72 1.63
C VAL A 305 -6.79 -2.79 2.73
N VAL A 306 -7.68 -1.80 2.80
CA VAL A 306 -8.79 -1.72 3.76
C VAL A 306 -10.09 -1.39 3.03
N ARG A 307 -11.23 -1.44 3.74
CA ARG A 307 -12.57 -1.18 3.18
C ARG A 307 -12.95 -2.12 2.04
N VAL A 308 -12.40 -3.33 2.09
CA VAL A 308 -12.74 -4.47 1.24
C VAL A 308 -13.68 -5.39 1.99
N SER A 309 -14.65 -5.96 1.27
CA SER A 309 -15.54 -6.95 1.85
C SER A 309 -14.82 -8.28 2.04
N TRP A 310 -15.36 -9.15 2.89
CA TRP A 310 -14.87 -10.52 3.02
C TRP A 310 -14.91 -11.27 1.68
N GLU A 311 -15.97 -11.07 0.89
CA GLU A 311 -16.11 -11.69 -0.42
C GLU A 311 -15.04 -11.21 -1.40
N ASP A 312 -14.74 -9.90 -1.41
CA ASP A 312 -13.68 -9.34 -2.25
C ASP A 312 -12.29 -9.83 -1.81
N ALA A 313 -12.05 -9.94 -0.50
CA ALA A 313 -10.83 -10.52 0.05
C ALA A 313 -10.64 -11.97 -0.41
N LYS A 314 -11.71 -12.77 -0.35
CA LYS A 314 -11.73 -14.15 -0.84
C LYS A 314 -11.46 -14.23 -2.34
N ASN A 315 -12.10 -13.38 -3.14
CA ASN A 315 -11.89 -13.32 -4.59
C ASN A 315 -10.45 -12.92 -4.94
N CYS A 316 -9.87 -11.97 -4.21
CA CYS A 316 -8.47 -11.57 -4.38
C CYS A 316 -7.50 -12.71 -4.07
N CYS A 317 -7.74 -13.45 -2.99
CA CYS A 317 -6.92 -14.63 -2.69
C CYS A 317 -7.06 -15.70 -3.78
N ALA A 318 -8.29 -15.96 -4.25
CA ALA A 318 -8.55 -16.92 -5.32
C ALA A 318 -7.85 -16.53 -6.64
N TRP A 319 -7.93 -15.26 -7.03
CA TRP A 319 -7.23 -14.70 -8.19
C TRP A 319 -5.71 -14.94 -8.13
N ALA A 320 -5.14 -14.77 -6.93
CA ALA A 320 -3.72 -15.02 -6.70
C ALA A 320 -3.36 -16.52 -6.58
N GLY A 321 -4.30 -17.44 -6.81
CA GLY A 321 -4.09 -18.89 -6.70
C GLY A 321 -4.04 -19.39 -5.26
N ARG A 322 -4.66 -18.66 -4.33
CA ARG A 322 -4.67 -18.90 -2.89
C ARG A 322 -6.11 -18.90 -2.35
N ARG A 323 -6.26 -18.86 -1.04
CA ARG A 323 -7.55 -18.70 -0.34
C ARG A 323 -7.36 -17.82 0.90
N LEU A 324 -8.44 -17.41 1.54
CA LEU A 324 -8.34 -16.89 2.90
C LEU A 324 -7.84 -18.00 3.85
N PRO A 325 -7.01 -17.67 4.86
CA PRO A 325 -6.70 -18.60 5.93
C PRO A 325 -7.96 -18.90 6.74
N THR A 326 -8.10 -20.10 7.25
CA THR A 326 -9.09 -20.36 8.31
C THR A 326 -8.67 -19.62 9.59
N ALA A 327 -9.62 -19.36 10.49
CA ALA A 327 -9.31 -18.76 11.80
C ALA A 327 -8.25 -19.56 12.59
N VAL A 328 -8.29 -20.89 12.48
CA VAL A 328 -7.35 -21.83 13.12
C VAL A 328 -5.95 -21.73 12.50
N GLU A 329 -5.86 -21.66 11.16
CA GLU A 329 -4.59 -21.48 10.45
C GLU A 329 -3.95 -20.13 10.76
N TRP A 330 -4.76 -19.06 10.77
CA TRP A 330 -4.30 -17.74 11.12
C TRP A 330 -3.70 -17.72 12.53
N GLU A 331 -4.40 -18.33 13.51
CA GLU A 331 -3.93 -18.36 14.88
C GLU A 331 -2.63 -19.17 15.03
N LYS A 332 -2.55 -20.33 14.37
CA LYS A 332 -1.31 -21.12 14.35
C LYS A 332 -0.18 -20.31 13.75
N ALA A 333 -0.40 -19.65 12.62
CA ALA A 333 0.61 -18.84 11.93
C ALA A 333 1.13 -17.67 12.78
N ALA A 334 0.26 -17.07 13.59
CA ALA A 334 0.62 -16.01 14.54
C ALA A 334 1.36 -16.57 15.77
N ARG A 335 0.87 -17.67 16.36
CA ARG A 335 1.29 -18.15 17.67
C ARG A 335 2.53 -19.04 17.65
N GLY A 336 2.63 -19.95 16.69
CA GLY A 336 3.49 -21.12 16.86
C GLY A 336 2.88 -22.16 17.81
N GLN A 337 3.71 -22.96 18.49
CA GLN A 337 3.28 -24.15 19.24
C GLN A 337 3.27 -23.98 20.76
N ASP A 338 3.84 -22.90 21.28
CA ASP A 338 4.19 -22.74 22.70
C ASP A 338 3.14 -22.00 23.54
N GLY A 339 1.99 -21.64 22.95
CA GLY A 339 0.90 -21.01 23.70
C GLY A 339 1.11 -19.52 23.99
N ARG A 340 2.08 -18.85 23.36
CA ARG A 340 2.39 -17.43 23.58
C ARG A 340 1.22 -16.48 23.36
N ILE A 341 1.20 -15.35 24.07
CA ILE A 341 0.11 -14.35 24.02
C ILE A 341 0.12 -13.55 22.71
N TYR A 342 1.30 -13.08 22.30
CA TYR A 342 1.52 -12.28 21.08
C TYR A 342 2.42 -13.04 20.11
N PRO A 343 2.49 -12.65 18.82
CA PRO A 343 3.36 -13.34 17.85
C PRO A 343 4.83 -13.41 18.29
N TRP A 344 5.32 -12.36 18.95
CA TRP A 344 6.69 -12.27 19.46
C TRP A 344 6.92 -12.93 20.83
N GLY A 345 5.90 -13.43 21.51
CA GLY A 345 6.01 -14.02 22.85
C GLY A 345 5.03 -13.42 23.86
N ASP A 346 5.40 -13.49 25.14
CA ASP A 346 4.57 -13.02 26.26
C ASP A 346 4.94 -11.61 26.75
N ASP A 347 5.99 -11.01 26.17
CA ASP A 347 6.35 -9.62 26.48
C ASP A 347 5.23 -8.66 26.05
N PRO A 348 4.99 -7.56 26.80
CA PRO A 348 4.02 -6.55 26.44
C PRO A 348 4.20 -5.99 25.02
N ALA A 349 3.09 -5.57 24.41
CA ALA A 349 3.09 -4.83 23.15
C ALA A 349 3.85 -3.50 23.30
N THR A 350 4.58 -3.14 22.25
CA THR A 350 5.39 -1.92 22.17
C THR A 350 5.34 -1.38 20.74
N VAL A 351 5.61 -0.09 20.55
CA VAL A 351 5.62 0.54 19.22
C VAL A 351 6.71 0.04 18.30
N GLU A 352 7.71 -0.66 18.82
CA GLU A 352 8.73 -1.32 18.03
C GLU A 352 8.23 -2.65 17.43
N ARG A 353 7.15 -3.23 17.99
CA ARG A 353 6.63 -4.55 17.63
C ARG A 353 5.31 -4.52 16.87
N ALA A 354 4.50 -3.47 17.01
CA ALA A 354 3.20 -3.40 16.37
C ALA A 354 2.70 -1.95 16.18
N ASN A 355 1.81 -1.75 15.22
CA ASN A 355 1.02 -0.52 15.08
C ASN A 355 -0.33 -0.66 15.81
N TYR A 356 -0.52 0.05 16.91
CA TYR A 356 -1.74 -0.01 17.72
C TYR A 356 -2.00 1.30 18.48
N CYS A 357 -3.11 1.35 19.21
CA CYS A 357 -3.44 2.46 20.10
C CYS A 357 -2.77 2.29 21.47
N GLU A 358 -1.87 3.21 21.80
CA GLU A 358 -1.10 3.23 23.06
C GLU A 358 -1.76 4.10 24.15
N GLN A 359 -2.91 4.72 23.85
CA GLN A 359 -3.58 5.62 24.78
C GLN A 359 -4.35 4.83 25.84
N GLU A 360 -4.59 5.47 26.99
CA GLU A 360 -5.44 4.88 28.04
C GLU A 360 -6.89 4.67 27.57
N ASP A 361 -7.35 5.56 26.68
CA ASP A 361 -8.66 5.50 26.06
C ASP A 361 -8.51 5.44 24.53
N CYS A 362 -8.91 4.31 23.96
CA CYS A 362 -8.89 4.04 22.52
C CYS A 362 -10.31 4.03 21.91
N SER A 363 -11.30 4.59 22.62
CA SER A 363 -12.69 4.67 22.15
C SER A 363 -12.83 5.51 20.87
N GLU A 364 -12.06 6.58 20.76
CA GLU A 364 -11.94 7.39 19.55
C GLU A 364 -10.66 7.03 18.78
N PRO A 365 -10.67 7.08 17.43
CA PRO A 365 -9.46 6.90 16.64
C PRO A 365 -8.36 7.87 17.11
N PRO A 366 -7.20 7.38 17.56
CA PRO A 366 -6.17 8.25 18.09
C PRO A 366 -5.71 9.24 17.02
N LYS A 367 -5.70 10.53 17.37
CA LYS A 367 -5.40 11.61 16.41
C LYS A 367 -4.03 11.39 15.77
N GLY A 368 -4.01 11.24 14.44
CA GLY A 368 -2.79 11.04 13.65
C GLY A 368 -2.31 9.59 13.57
N LYS A 369 -3.04 8.62 14.14
CA LYS A 369 -2.82 7.18 13.90
C LYS A 369 -3.64 6.73 12.70
N ASP A 370 -3.06 5.81 11.95
CA ASP A 370 -3.62 5.18 10.76
C ASP A 370 -2.79 3.91 10.49
N THR A 371 -3.15 3.19 9.43
CA THR A 371 -2.33 2.14 8.82
C THR A 371 -0.89 2.61 8.55
N GLU A 372 0.05 1.69 8.70
CA GLU A 372 1.48 1.82 8.38
C GLU A 372 1.84 0.88 7.23
N PRO A 373 2.99 1.10 6.53
CA PRO A 373 3.46 0.17 5.52
C PRO A 373 3.59 -1.24 6.10
N VAL A 374 3.21 -2.25 5.32
CA VAL A 374 3.36 -3.64 5.72
C VAL A 374 4.84 -3.99 5.92
N GLY A 375 5.12 -4.89 6.85
CA GLY A 375 6.46 -5.35 7.23
C GLY A 375 7.27 -4.32 8.02
N ARG A 376 6.67 -3.22 8.48
CA ARG A 376 7.37 -2.15 9.23
C ARG A 376 7.90 -2.62 10.58
N TYR A 377 7.29 -3.64 11.18
CA TYR A 377 7.60 -4.10 12.54
C TYR A 377 8.21 -5.51 12.55
N PRO A 378 9.47 -5.69 12.10
CA PRO A 378 10.10 -7.01 12.06
C PRO A 378 10.31 -7.63 13.44
N ALA A 379 10.39 -6.82 14.50
CA ALA A 379 10.45 -7.31 15.88
C ALA A 379 9.12 -7.91 16.37
N GLY A 380 8.04 -7.69 15.62
CA GLY A 380 6.72 -8.27 15.86
C GLY A 380 6.46 -9.58 15.11
N ALA A 381 7.47 -10.14 14.43
CA ALA A 381 7.30 -11.35 13.63
C ALA A 381 6.83 -12.56 14.47
N SER A 382 5.99 -13.39 13.87
CA SER A 382 5.63 -14.71 14.39
C SER A 382 6.81 -15.69 14.32
N PRO A 383 6.75 -16.86 15.01
CA PRO A 383 7.77 -17.91 14.91
C PRO A 383 8.05 -18.42 13.50
N TYR A 384 7.07 -18.26 12.60
CA TYR A 384 7.17 -18.72 11.22
C TYR A 384 7.61 -17.60 10.26
N GLY A 385 7.77 -16.37 10.77
CA GLY A 385 8.20 -15.22 9.99
C GLY A 385 7.07 -14.41 9.36
N ALA A 386 5.82 -14.64 9.75
CA ALA A 386 4.70 -13.77 9.37
C ALA A 386 4.77 -12.48 10.19
N LEU A 387 4.63 -11.35 9.50
CA LEU A 387 4.69 -10.00 10.04
C LEU A 387 3.29 -9.42 10.22
N ASP A 388 3.19 -8.43 11.09
CA ASP A 388 1.97 -7.65 11.33
C ASP A 388 0.75 -8.50 11.70
N MET A 389 0.96 -9.72 12.22
CA MET A 389 -0.11 -10.58 12.76
C MET A 389 -0.79 -9.95 13.98
N ALA A 390 -0.21 -8.90 14.56
CA ALA A 390 -0.78 -8.16 15.68
C ALA A 390 -0.72 -6.65 15.37
N GLY A 391 -1.88 -6.01 15.33
CA GLY A 391 -2.03 -4.60 15.01
C GLY A 391 -2.11 -4.31 13.51
N ASN A 392 -1.87 -3.05 13.14
CA ASN A 392 -2.06 -2.50 11.79
C ASN A 392 -3.51 -2.62 11.30
N VAL A 393 -3.97 -3.76 10.82
CA VAL A 393 -5.38 -3.99 10.45
C VAL A 393 -5.87 -5.33 10.98
N TRP A 394 -7.15 -5.40 11.34
CA TRP A 394 -7.83 -6.67 11.49
C TRP A 394 -7.84 -7.42 10.17
N GLU A 395 -7.85 -8.74 10.20
CA GLU A 395 -7.76 -9.55 8.99
C GLU A 395 -8.91 -10.54 8.84
N TRP A 396 -9.61 -10.45 7.72
CA TRP A 396 -10.64 -11.44 7.35
C TRP A 396 -10.07 -12.86 7.32
N VAL A 397 -10.81 -13.81 7.88
CA VAL A 397 -10.51 -15.25 7.84
C VAL A 397 -11.69 -16.03 7.26
N ASP A 398 -11.43 -17.21 6.70
CA ASP A 398 -12.46 -18.13 6.24
C ASP A 398 -13.06 -18.93 7.42
N GLY A 399 -14.38 -19.09 7.40
CA GLY A 399 -15.16 -19.70 8.46
C GLY A 399 -15.52 -18.76 9.61
N ILE A 400 -16.62 -19.09 10.29
CA ILE A 400 -16.98 -18.56 11.61
C ILE A 400 -16.67 -19.70 12.56
N HIS A 401 -15.94 -19.47 13.64
CA HIS A 401 -15.89 -20.48 14.69
C HIS A 401 -17.32 -20.66 15.26
N GLU A 402 -17.83 -21.90 15.25
CA GLU A 402 -19.18 -22.21 15.74
C GLU A 402 -19.19 -22.26 17.27
N ASP A 403 -18.81 -21.17 17.93
CA ASP A 403 -18.97 -21.01 19.35
C ASP A 403 -20.35 -20.39 19.60
N GLY A 404 -21.21 -21.08 20.35
CA GLY A 404 -22.52 -20.59 20.82
C GLY A 404 -22.45 -19.39 21.78
N TYR A 405 -21.43 -18.55 21.68
CA TYR A 405 -21.14 -17.44 22.57
C TYR A 405 -21.73 -16.14 22.01
N THR A 406 -22.59 -15.52 22.82
CA THR A 406 -23.38 -14.33 22.49
C THR A 406 -22.74 -13.02 22.97
N GLN A 407 -21.55 -13.08 23.55
CA GLN A 407 -20.87 -11.92 24.11
C GLN A 407 -20.21 -11.11 22.98
N VAL A 408 -20.36 -9.78 23.07
CA VAL A 408 -19.68 -8.83 22.18
C VAL A 408 -18.26 -8.67 22.70
N PRO A 409 -17.21 -8.95 21.89
CA PRO A 409 -15.83 -8.75 22.30
C PRO A 409 -15.60 -7.32 22.80
N PRO A 410 -14.68 -7.10 23.77
CA PRO A 410 -14.34 -5.77 24.27
C PRO A 410 -13.77 -4.84 23.19
N CYS A 411 -13.35 -5.40 22.05
CA CYS A 411 -12.78 -4.72 20.89
C CYS A 411 -13.82 -4.43 19.78
N SER A 412 -15.12 -4.63 20.02
CA SER A 412 -16.16 -4.37 19.02
C SER A 412 -16.62 -2.91 19.02
N GLU A 413 -16.77 -2.33 17.84
CA GLU A 413 -17.38 -1.00 17.71
C GLU A 413 -18.90 -1.04 17.98
N PRO A 414 -19.47 0.01 18.59
CA PRO A 414 -20.92 0.17 18.64
C PRO A 414 -21.49 0.28 17.23
N LYS A 415 -22.37 -0.66 16.84
CA LYS A 415 -22.99 -0.66 15.51
C LYS A 415 -24.04 0.46 15.42
N PRO A 416 -24.06 1.28 14.36
CA PRO A 416 -25.21 2.13 14.06
C PRO A 416 -26.46 1.25 13.88
N PRO A 417 -27.64 1.69 14.34
CA PRO A 417 -28.85 0.89 14.26
C PRO A 417 -29.46 1.04 12.87
N GLU A 418 -29.03 0.28 11.85
CA GLU A 418 -29.75 0.27 10.57
C GLU A 418 -29.53 -0.98 9.71
N PHE A 419 -30.67 -1.55 9.26
CA PHE A 419 -30.87 -2.71 8.37
C PHE A 419 -30.23 -4.03 8.83
N PRO A 420 -30.77 -5.22 8.46
CA PRO A 420 -30.09 -6.47 8.81
C PRO A 420 -28.71 -6.43 8.16
N PRO A 421 -27.62 -6.40 8.96
CA PRO A 421 -26.29 -6.41 8.39
C PRO A 421 -26.11 -7.71 7.61
N PRO A 422 -25.27 -7.72 6.57
CA PRO A 422 -24.83 -8.98 5.96
C PRO A 422 -24.31 -9.94 7.04
N PRO A 423 -24.36 -11.27 6.80
CA PRO A 423 -23.86 -12.25 7.74
C PRO A 423 -22.45 -11.88 8.21
N PRO A 424 -22.17 -11.84 9.51
CA PRO A 424 -20.87 -11.44 10.00
C PRO A 424 -19.83 -12.51 9.68
N HIS A 425 -18.64 -12.07 9.29
CA HIS A 425 -17.46 -12.91 9.12
C HIS A 425 -16.45 -12.61 10.23
N GLU A 426 -15.68 -13.61 10.63
CA GLU A 426 -14.64 -13.46 11.65
C GLU A 426 -13.42 -12.73 11.08
N PHE A 427 -12.74 -11.99 11.95
CA PHE A 427 -11.43 -11.41 11.68
C PHE A 427 -10.55 -11.42 12.93
N ARG A 428 -9.22 -11.36 12.72
CA ARG A 428 -8.18 -11.57 13.74
C ARG A 428 -7.11 -10.47 13.75
N GLY A 429 -6.35 -10.35 14.84
CA GLY A 429 -5.09 -9.58 14.89
C GLY A 429 -5.12 -8.21 15.57
N GLY A 430 -6.27 -7.55 15.71
CA GLY A 430 -6.31 -6.15 16.15
C GLY A 430 -5.89 -5.18 15.05
N SER A 431 -6.04 -3.88 15.29
CA SER A 431 -5.67 -2.85 14.31
C SER A 431 -4.96 -1.64 14.94
N TRP A 432 -4.54 -0.69 14.10
CA TRP A 432 -3.85 0.55 14.48
C TRP A 432 -4.60 1.41 15.51
N ARG A 433 -5.91 1.19 15.69
CA ARG A 433 -6.75 1.91 16.67
C ARG A 433 -7.08 1.12 17.92
N ASP A 434 -6.78 -0.18 17.95
CA ASP A 434 -7.18 -1.02 19.07
C ASP A 434 -6.11 -0.99 20.17
N PRO A 435 -6.50 -1.13 21.45
CA PRO A 435 -5.55 -1.24 22.55
C PRO A 435 -4.78 -2.56 22.49
N ALA A 436 -3.65 -2.63 23.19
CA ALA A 436 -2.80 -3.82 23.27
C ALA A 436 -3.55 -5.12 23.65
N THR A 437 -4.64 -5.03 24.42
CA THR A 437 -5.46 -6.19 24.79
C THR A 437 -6.16 -6.86 23.60
N CYS A 438 -6.32 -6.15 22.48
CA CYS A 438 -6.90 -6.67 21.25
C CYS A 438 -5.87 -7.27 20.29
N LEU A 439 -4.57 -7.14 20.59
CA LEU A 439 -3.46 -7.63 19.77
C LEU A 439 -3.08 -9.09 20.10
N ARG A 440 -3.70 -9.68 21.14
CA ARG A 440 -3.41 -11.06 21.55
C ARG A 440 -3.86 -12.00 20.44
N VAL A 441 -3.09 -13.06 20.21
CA VAL A 441 -3.27 -13.99 19.10
C VAL A 441 -4.64 -14.69 19.12
N ALA A 442 -5.19 -14.92 20.32
CA ALA A 442 -6.50 -15.53 20.49
C ALA A 442 -7.67 -14.56 20.26
N THR A 443 -7.45 -13.24 20.22
CA THR A 443 -8.53 -12.25 20.16
C THR A 443 -9.36 -12.46 18.90
N ARG A 444 -10.67 -12.54 19.06
CA ARG A 444 -11.63 -12.74 17.97
C ARG A 444 -12.60 -11.58 17.89
N ASN A 445 -13.00 -11.27 16.67
CA ASN A 445 -14.05 -10.29 16.43
C ASN A 445 -14.75 -10.61 15.11
N LYS A 446 -15.92 -10.02 14.87
CA LYS A 446 -16.72 -10.31 13.68
C LYS A 446 -17.54 -9.12 13.25
N ASP A 447 -17.61 -8.93 11.93
CA ASP A 447 -18.48 -7.94 11.33
C ASP A 447 -18.89 -8.35 9.91
N GLY A 448 -19.94 -7.73 9.40
CA GLY A 448 -20.43 -7.99 8.04
C GLY A 448 -20.02 -6.91 7.03
N VAL A 449 -19.48 -5.77 7.50
CA VAL A 449 -19.32 -4.57 6.68
C VAL A 449 -17.84 -4.26 6.48
N PRO A 450 -17.41 -3.86 5.27
CA PRO A 450 -16.06 -3.35 5.03
C PRO A 450 -15.73 -2.17 5.96
N ASN A 451 -14.59 -2.21 6.65
CA ASN A 451 -14.17 -1.17 7.59
C ASN A 451 -12.76 -0.63 7.24
N ARG A 452 -12.44 0.58 7.69
CA ARG A 452 -11.16 1.30 7.46
C ARG A 452 -9.96 0.71 8.23
N ASN A 453 -10.21 -0.24 9.10
CA ASN A 453 -9.19 -0.94 9.90
C ASN A 453 -9.27 -2.46 9.75
N VAL A 454 -9.97 -2.95 8.70
CA VAL A 454 -10.05 -4.38 8.36
C VAL A 454 -9.51 -4.57 6.94
N GLY A 455 -8.49 -5.40 6.82
CA GLY A 455 -7.90 -5.91 5.58
C GLY A 455 -7.91 -7.44 5.60
N PHE A 456 -6.88 -8.06 5.00
CA PHE A 456 -6.76 -9.52 4.96
C PHE A 456 -5.36 -9.95 4.53
N ARG A 457 -5.09 -11.25 4.69
CA ARG A 457 -3.96 -11.96 4.08
C ARG A 457 -4.44 -13.30 3.50
N CYS A 458 -3.66 -13.91 2.62
CA CYS A 458 -4.02 -15.19 2.00
C CYS A 458 -3.18 -16.36 2.55
N ALA A 459 -3.66 -17.58 2.29
CA ALA A 459 -2.99 -18.84 2.58
C ALA A 459 -3.07 -19.80 1.39
N LEU A 460 -2.12 -20.72 1.31
CA LEU A 460 -2.00 -21.72 0.26
C LEU A 460 -1.70 -23.10 0.88
N THR A 461 -2.51 -24.09 0.52
CA THR A 461 -2.20 -25.48 0.86
C THR A 461 -1.09 -26.00 -0.08
N PRO A 462 -0.05 -26.70 0.42
CA PRO A 462 1.13 -27.10 -0.36
C PRO A 462 0.86 -28.14 -1.45
#